data_AF-A0A2M6NRA6-F1
#
_entry.id   AF-A0A2M6NRA6-F1
#
_cell.length_a   1.000
_cell.length_b   1.000
_cell.length_c   1.000
_cell.angle_alpha   90.00
_cell.angle_beta   90.00
_cell.angle_gamma   90.00
#
_symmetry.space_group_name_H-M   'P 1'
#
loop_
_entity.id
_entity.type
_entity.pdbx_description
1 polymer ?
#
loop_
_entity_poly.entity_id
_entity_poly.type
_entity_poly.pdbx_seq_one_letter_code
_entity_poly.pdbx_strand_id
1 'polypeptide(L)'
;MLLFDNMILRKEIKIILLLFIFVFSFGFLAIAVYFVFLGQKNTEIQLETQLGSHFPTKDLGEYIFTDWGGDTPSDSLNIINKIVSWGYKIPSSPRSIDTIIIHSSYDVLGNNPYSVDGVIYEFKIYGVAAHYLIDRNGIIYHLVEEKNIAYHAGRGKMPDGRTNINNFSIGIELINTKTVGPNEHQYKSLIGLVKLLNSKYKIENILGHNQIASARKTDPWNFDWQKFNEGIKN
;
A
#
# COMPACT_ATOMS: atom_id res chain seq x y z
N MET A 1 -18.28 37.51 -49.60
CA MET A 1 -17.87 36.18 -49.11
C MET A 1 -16.36 36.02 -49.28
N LEU A 2 -15.55 36.85 -48.61
CA LEU A 2 -14.07 36.84 -48.67
C LEU A 2 -13.42 37.50 -47.41
N LEU A 3 -14.19 37.74 -46.35
CA LEU A 3 -13.74 38.39 -45.11
C LEU A 3 -13.78 37.47 -43.87
N PHE A 4 -14.40 36.29 -43.97
CA PHE A 4 -14.42 35.30 -42.87
C PHE A 4 -13.19 34.37 -42.88
N ASP A 5 -12.58 34.12 -44.04
CA ASP A 5 -11.47 33.16 -44.17
C ASP A 5 -10.14 33.70 -43.60
N ASN A 6 -9.93 35.03 -43.58
CA ASN A 6 -8.71 35.62 -43.04
C ASN A 6 -8.64 35.67 -41.50
N MET A 7 -9.77 35.51 -40.81
CA MET A 7 -9.82 35.54 -39.34
C MET A 7 -9.59 34.15 -38.72
N ILE A 8 -9.96 33.09 -39.45
CA ILE A 8 -9.70 31.70 -39.10
C ILE A 8 -8.22 31.37 -39.30
N LEU A 9 -7.64 31.76 -40.45
CA LEU A 9 -6.23 31.54 -40.76
C LEU A 9 -5.27 32.20 -39.75
N ARG A 10 -5.61 33.40 -39.24
CA ARG A 10 -4.80 34.10 -38.22
C ARG A 10 -4.89 33.50 -36.81
N LYS A 11 -5.97 32.77 -36.49
CA LYS A 11 -6.08 32.05 -35.20
C LYS A 11 -5.31 30.74 -35.24
N GLU A 12 -5.38 30.01 -36.35
CA GLU A 12 -4.68 28.74 -36.52
C GLU A 12 -3.15 28.91 -36.54
N ILE A 13 -2.63 29.95 -37.20
CA ILE A 13 -1.19 30.26 -37.21
C ILE A 13 -0.68 30.63 -35.81
N LYS A 14 -1.48 31.31 -34.98
CA LYS A 14 -1.10 31.62 -33.58
C LYS A 14 -1.09 30.39 -32.68
N ILE A 15 -1.99 29.43 -32.90
CA ILE A 15 -2.02 28.17 -32.14
C ILE A 15 -0.83 27.29 -32.51
N ILE A 16 -0.48 27.22 -33.80
CA ILE A 16 0.68 26.46 -34.29
C ILE A 16 2.01 27.07 -33.79
N LEU A 17 2.11 28.41 -33.73
CA LEU A 17 3.31 29.08 -33.20
C LEU A 17 3.46 28.94 -31.68
N LEU A 18 2.35 28.88 -30.92
CA LEU A 18 2.38 28.62 -29.47
C LEU A 18 2.79 27.17 -29.15
N LEU A 19 2.33 26.22 -29.97
CA LEU A 19 2.73 24.81 -29.88
C LEU A 19 4.21 24.59 -30.25
N PHE A 20 4.75 25.36 -31.22
CA PHE A 20 6.17 25.30 -31.58
C PHE A 20 7.09 25.86 -30.48
N ILE A 21 6.66 26.90 -29.75
CA ILE A 21 7.44 27.47 -28.63
C ILE A 21 7.42 26.55 -27.39
N PHE A 22 6.34 25.80 -27.18
CA PHE A 22 6.24 24.87 -26.05
C PHE A 22 7.10 23.60 -26.22
N VAL A 23 7.31 23.15 -27.46
CA VAL A 23 8.10 21.94 -27.77
C VAL A 23 9.61 22.15 -27.63
N PHE A 24 10.11 23.39 -27.55
CA PHE A 24 11.55 23.67 -27.41
C PHE A 24 12.04 23.91 -25.96
N SER A 25 11.17 23.82 -24.95
CA SER A 25 11.56 24.08 -23.54
C SER A 25 11.48 22.86 -22.60
N PHE A 26 11.00 21.71 -23.04
CA PHE A 26 11.07 20.45 -22.27
C PHE A 26 11.41 19.29 -23.22
N GLY A 27 12.67 18.87 -23.19
CA GLY A 27 13.19 17.80 -24.02
C GLY A 27 12.54 16.44 -23.76
N PHE A 28 12.23 15.75 -24.87
CA PHE A 28 12.20 14.29 -25.03
C PHE A 28 11.50 13.45 -23.96
N LEU A 29 10.16 13.33 -24.03
CA LEU A 29 9.46 12.07 -23.75
C LEU A 29 8.01 12.07 -24.27
N ALA A 30 7.78 12.18 -25.59
CA ALA A 30 6.42 12.10 -26.14
C ALA A 30 6.33 11.41 -27.51
N ILE A 31 7.24 10.48 -27.82
CA ILE A 31 7.14 9.60 -29.00
C ILE A 31 7.37 8.16 -28.55
N ALA A 32 6.39 7.61 -27.86
CA ALA A 32 6.29 6.16 -27.62
C ALA A 32 4.83 5.69 -27.49
N VAL A 33 3.87 6.60 -27.28
CA VAL A 33 2.45 6.24 -27.12
C VAL A 33 1.66 6.31 -28.44
N TYR A 34 2.21 6.95 -29.49
CA TYR A 34 1.51 7.10 -30.77
C TYR A 34 1.66 5.88 -31.72
N PHE A 35 2.61 4.97 -31.48
CA PHE A 35 2.85 3.80 -32.35
C PHE A 35 2.22 2.48 -31.86
N VAL A 36 1.57 2.46 -30.68
CA VAL A 36 0.89 1.26 -30.18
C VAL A 36 -0.54 1.12 -30.73
N PHE A 37 -1.13 2.18 -31.30
CA PHE A 37 -2.56 2.20 -31.64
C PHE A 37 -2.92 1.96 -33.13
N LEU A 38 -1.97 1.73 -34.03
CA LEU A 38 -2.26 1.51 -35.46
C LEU A 38 -1.53 0.31 -36.10
N GLY A 39 -1.04 -0.64 -35.30
CA GLY A 39 -0.03 -1.59 -35.77
C GLY A 39 -0.20 -3.06 -35.47
N GLN A 40 -1.32 -3.59 -34.95
CA GLN A 40 -1.55 -5.05 -34.90
C GLN A 40 -3.06 -5.39 -34.91
N LYS A 41 -3.65 -5.43 -36.12
CA LYS A 41 -4.79 -6.31 -36.41
C LYS A 41 -4.32 -7.28 -37.49
N ASN A 42 -4.60 -8.56 -37.27
CA ASN A 42 -4.27 -9.75 -38.09
C ASN A 42 -2.98 -10.47 -37.68
N THR A 43 -3.13 -11.45 -36.79
CA THR A 43 -2.49 -12.77 -36.90
C THR A 43 -3.14 -13.68 -35.87
N GLU A 44 -4.16 -14.44 -36.29
CA GLU A 44 -4.50 -15.70 -35.64
C GLU A 44 -3.35 -16.68 -35.92
N ILE A 45 -2.75 -17.22 -34.86
CA ILE A 45 -1.88 -18.39 -34.96
C ILE A 45 -2.44 -19.41 -33.99
N GLN A 46 -3.16 -20.40 -34.55
CA GLN A 46 -3.40 -21.69 -33.92
C GLN A 46 -2.05 -22.42 -33.79
N LEU A 47 -1.68 -22.80 -32.58
CA LEU A 47 -0.66 -23.82 -32.34
C LEU A 47 -1.17 -24.73 -31.22
N GLU A 48 -1.88 -25.77 -31.64
CA GLU A 48 -2.18 -26.95 -30.83
C GLU A 48 -1.20 -28.07 -31.22
N THR A 49 -0.64 -28.71 -30.20
CA THR A 49 0.02 -30.03 -30.20
C THR A 49 1.21 -30.27 -31.15
N GLN A 50 2.41 -30.34 -30.57
CA GLN A 50 3.28 -31.53 -30.60
C GLN A 50 4.60 -31.19 -29.91
N LEU A 51 4.85 -31.80 -28.75
CA LEU A 51 6.17 -32.31 -28.31
C LEU A 51 5.99 -32.94 -26.93
N GLY A 52 5.90 -34.26 -26.95
CA GLY A 52 5.98 -35.07 -25.75
C GLY A 52 7.43 -35.24 -25.27
N SER A 53 7.49 -35.68 -24.02
CA SER A 53 8.58 -36.37 -23.34
C SER A 53 9.87 -35.61 -22.98
N HIS A 54 10.19 -35.73 -21.69
CA HIS A 54 11.50 -35.62 -21.03
C HIS A 54 11.87 -34.28 -20.36
N PHE A 55 11.23 -34.02 -19.22
CA PHE A 55 11.86 -33.28 -18.12
C PHE A 55 12.07 -34.21 -16.92
N PRO A 56 13.26 -34.24 -16.31
CA PRO A 56 13.55 -35.12 -15.17
C PRO A 56 12.82 -34.59 -13.92
N THR A 57 11.88 -35.39 -13.41
CA THR A 57 11.25 -35.20 -12.10
C THR A 57 12.28 -35.55 -11.03
N LYS A 58 12.81 -34.52 -10.36
CA LYS A 58 13.57 -34.70 -9.12
C LYS A 58 12.57 -34.71 -7.97
N ASP A 59 12.62 -35.77 -7.17
CA ASP A 59 11.79 -36.05 -5.99
C ASP A 59 11.36 -34.79 -5.22
N LEU A 60 10.06 -34.53 -5.22
CA LEU A 60 9.36 -33.83 -4.15
C LEU A 60 8.28 -34.80 -3.68
N GLY A 61 8.49 -35.34 -2.47
CA GLY A 61 7.67 -36.39 -1.89
C GLY A 61 6.18 -36.05 -1.91
N GLU A 62 5.38 -37.10 -2.09
CA GLU A 62 3.93 -37.08 -1.95
C GLU A 62 3.51 -36.40 -0.64
N TYR A 63 2.91 -35.22 -0.73
CA TYR A 63 2.00 -34.75 0.30
C TYR A 63 0.61 -35.25 -0.06
N ILE A 64 0.18 -36.28 0.66
CA ILE A 64 -1.17 -36.83 0.64
C ILE A 64 -2.15 -35.70 1.01
N PHE A 65 -3.01 -35.31 0.09
CA PHE A 65 -4.20 -34.53 0.40
C PHE A 65 -5.23 -35.47 1.00
N THR A 66 -5.27 -35.56 2.33
CA THR A 66 -6.45 -36.11 3.01
C THR A 66 -7.50 -35.01 3.10
N ASP A 67 -8.58 -35.20 2.36
CA ASP A 67 -9.83 -34.47 2.50
C ASP A 67 -10.37 -34.68 3.92
N TRP A 68 -10.31 -33.64 4.75
CA TRP A 68 -10.94 -33.61 6.08
C TRP A 68 -11.92 -32.44 6.11
N GLY A 69 -13.18 -32.76 5.81
CA GLY A 69 -14.31 -31.95 6.23
C GLY A 69 -14.36 -31.90 7.75
N GLY A 70 -14.04 -30.75 8.31
CA GLY A 70 -14.17 -30.43 9.72
C GLY A 70 -14.07 -28.92 9.89
N ASP A 71 -15.13 -28.31 10.42
CA ASP A 71 -15.15 -26.89 10.77
C ASP A 71 -14.05 -26.57 11.80
N THR A 72 -12.91 -26.06 11.32
CA THR A 72 -11.91 -25.41 12.19
C THR A 72 -12.21 -23.92 12.28
N PRO A 73 -12.39 -23.33 13.47
CA PRO A 73 -12.41 -21.88 13.62
C PRO A 73 -11.07 -21.31 13.13
N SER A 74 -11.06 -20.48 12.09
CA SER A 74 -9.81 -19.88 11.62
C SER A 74 -9.35 -18.78 12.61
N ASP A 75 -8.68 -19.20 13.68
CA ASP A 75 -8.02 -18.33 14.66
C ASP A 75 -6.60 -17.91 14.19
N SER A 76 -6.13 -18.41 13.04
CA SER A 76 -4.88 -17.98 12.43
C SER A 76 -5.04 -16.65 11.69
N LEU A 77 -4.16 -15.68 11.99
CA LEU A 77 -4.06 -14.43 11.23
C LEU A 77 -3.73 -14.72 9.75
N ASN A 78 -4.48 -14.11 8.84
CA ASN A 78 -4.17 -14.16 7.41
C ASN A 78 -3.14 -13.08 7.07
N ILE A 79 -1.85 -13.46 7.10
CA ILE A 79 -0.72 -12.56 6.81
C ILE A 79 -0.09 -12.92 5.46
N ILE A 80 -0.07 -11.96 4.54
CA ILE A 80 0.58 -12.07 3.23
C ILE A 80 1.84 -11.20 3.20
N ASN A 81 2.99 -11.79 2.86
CA ASN A 81 4.22 -11.02 2.66
C ASN A 81 4.16 -10.27 1.32
N LYS A 82 4.26 -8.94 1.39
CA LYS A 82 4.35 -8.05 0.23
C LYS A 82 5.46 -7.03 0.47
N ILE A 83 6.65 -7.56 0.78
CA ILE A 83 7.80 -6.79 1.22
C ILE A 83 8.20 -5.76 0.15
N VAL A 84 8.33 -4.50 0.57
CA VAL A 84 8.79 -3.39 -0.27
C VAL A 84 10.28 -3.13 -0.05
N SER A 85 10.93 -2.48 -1.01
CA SER A 85 12.36 -2.13 -0.98
C SER A 85 12.61 -0.62 -0.75
N TRP A 86 11.60 0.12 -0.31
CA TRP A 86 11.58 1.58 -0.16
C TRP A 86 10.77 1.98 1.07
N GLY A 87 10.85 3.24 1.50
CA GLY A 87 10.05 3.74 2.62
C GLY A 87 10.52 3.27 4.01
N TYR A 88 11.74 2.75 4.12
CA TYR A 88 12.37 2.38 5.38
C TYR A 88 13.90 2.56 5.34
N LYS A 89 14.56 2.42 6.49
CA LYS A 89 16.01 2.19 6.60
C LYS A 89 16.35 0.98 7.45
N ILE A 90 17.49 0.38 7.19
CA ILE A 90 18.09 -0.64 8.05
C ILE A 90 18.79 0.09 9.21
N PRO A 91 18.47 -0.21 10.48
CA PRO A 91 19.16 0.40 11.61
C PRO A 91 20.59 -0.15 11.74
N SER A 92 21.51 0.66 12.28
CA SER A 92 22.90 0.24 12.55
C SER A 92 23.02 -0.72 13.74
N SER A 93 21.98 -0.83 14.56
CA SER A 93 21.90 -1.71 15.73
C SER A 93 20.48 -2.25 15.88
N PRO A 94 20.27 -3.35 16.63
CA PRO A 94 18.92 -3.81 16.96
C PRO A 94 18.07 -2.70 17.58
N ARG A 95 16.78 -2.68 17.22
CA ARG A 95 15.83 -1.70 17.72
C ARG A 95 15.18 -2.19 19.01
N SER A 96 14.99 -1.29 19.98
CA SER A 96 14.00 -1.51 21.03
C SER A 96 12.64 -1.03 20.52
N ILE A 97 11.69 -1.96 20.38
CA ILE A 97 10.34 -1.68 19.92
C ILE A 97 9.40 -1.80 21.11
N ASP A 98 8.73 -0.69 21.44
CA ASP A 98 7.83 -0.60 22.59
C ASP A 98 6.51 0.12 22.27
N THR A 99 6.32 0.51 21.01
CA THR A 99 5.21 1.37 20.59
C THR A 99 4.58 0.87 19.31
N ILE A 100 3.25 0.89 19.22
CA ILE A 100 2.50 0.69 17.99
C ILE A 100 1.79 2.01 17.65
N ILE A 101 1.91 2.44 16.40
CA ILE A 101 1.15 3.57 15.86
C ILE A 101 0.17 3.05 14.81
N ILE A 102 -1.13 3.24 15.05
CA ILE A 102 -2.18 2.88 14.10
C ILE A 102 -2.58 4.09 13.27
N HIS A 103 -2.73 3.85 11.96
CA HIS A 103 -2.99 4.83 10.92
C HIS A 103 -4.23 4.44 10.12
N SER A 104 -4.73 5.40 9.34
CA SER A 104 -5.72 5.14 8.29
C SER A 104 -5.20 5.65 6.95
N SER A 105 -5.37 4.84 5.91
CA SER A 105 -5.02 5.19 4.54
C SER A 105 -6.10 4.70 3.57
N TYR A 106 -6.16 5.33 2.41
CA TYR A 106 -7.01 4.91 1.28
C TYR A 106 -6.34 5.37 -0.01
N ASP A 107 -6.67 4.72 -1.11
CA ASP A 107 -6.19 5.09 -2.45
C ASP A 107 -6.91 6.38 -2.90
N VAL A 108 -6.17 7.48 -2.86
CA VAL A 108 -6.56 8.82 -3.29
C VAL A 108 -6.37 9.00 -4.80
N LEU A 109 -5.37 8.32 -5.39
CA LEU A 109 -5.00 8.48 -6.79
C LEU A 109 -5.81 7.60 -7.74
N GLY A 110 -6.34 6.48 -7.26
CA GLY A 110 -7.12 5.52 -8.02
C GLY A 110 -8.65 5.70 -7.91
N ASN A 111 -9.37 4.81 -8.61
CA ASN A 111 -10.83 4.81 -8.64
C ASN A 111 -11.47 3.96 -7.51
N ASN A 112 -10.67 3.16 -6.81
CA ASN A 112 -11.13 2.33 -5.70
C ASN A 112 -10.38 2.74 -4.42
N PRO A 113 -11.00 3.48 -3.48
CA PRO A 113 -10.32 3.94 -2.27
C PRO A 113 -9.80 2.78 -1.41
N TYR A 114 -10.31 1.57 -1.59
CA TYR A 114 -9.92 0.39 -0.81
C TYR A 114 -8.87 -0.48 -1.51
N SER A 115 -8.23 0.02 -2.57
CA SER A 115 -7.19 -0.70 -3.32
C SER A 115 -5.91 -0.85 -2.50
N VAL A 116 -5.54 -2.09 -2.17
CA VAL A 116 -4.27 -2.42 -1.50
C VAL A 116 -3.08 -1.96 -2.35
N ASP A 117 -3.10 -2.26 -3.65
CA ASP A 117 -2.02 -1.87 -4.56
C ASP A 117 -1.96 -0.36 -4.79
N GLY A 118 -3.12 0.31 -4.81
CA GLY A 118 -3.20 1.78 -4.92
C GLY A 118 -2.56 2.48 -3.71
N VAL A 119 -2.92 2.05 -2.50
CA VAL A 119 -2.32 2.56 -1.25
C VAL A 119 -0.80 2.33 -1.23
N ILE A 120 -0.34 1.13 -1.60
CA ILE A 120 1.10 0.81 -1.63
C ILE A 120 1.83 1.62 -2.72
N TYR A 121 1.18 1.87 -3.85
CA TYR A 121 1.74 2.71 -4.91
C TYR A 121 1.91 4.17 -4.47
N GLU A 122 0.95 4.72 -3.74
CA GLU A 122 1.07 6.06 -3.14
C GLU A 122 2.19 6.15 -2.13
N PHE A 123 2.29 5.16 -1.23
CA PHE A 123 3.39 5.07 -0.27
C PHE A 123 4.75 5.12 -0.99
N LYS A 124 4.89 4.44 -2.12
CA LYS A 124 6.09 4.49 -2.96
C LYS A 124 6.38 5.90 -3.48
N ILE A 125 5.37 6.58 -4.02
CA ILE A 125 5.51 7.95 -4.56
C ILE A 125 6.01 8.90 -3.47
N TYR A 126 5.48 8.79 -2.26
CA TYR A 126 5.86 9.66 -1.14
C TYR A 126 7.10 9.18 -0.39
N GLY A 127 7.68 8.02 -0.74
CA GLY A 127 8.86 7.46 -0.08
C GLY A 127 8.62 7.10 1.39
N VAL A 128 7.39 6.74 1.75
CA VAL A 128 6.96 6.35 3.11
C VAL A 128 6.49 4.91 3.10
N ALA A 129 6.53 4.19 4.22
CA ALA A 129 5.92 2.87 4.35
C ALA A 129 5.52 2.61 5.81
N ALA A 130 4.63 1.65 6.02
CA ALA A 130 4.32 1.05 7.31
C ALA A 130 4.83 -0.39 7.36
N HIS A 131 4.85 -1.02 8.54
CA HIS A 131 5.24 -2.43 8.63
C HIS A 131 4.10 -3.34 8.17
N TYR A 132 2.87 -2.97 8.52
CA TYR A 132 1.67 -3.71 8.17
C TYR A 132 0.59 -2.81 7.57
N LEU A 133 -0.20 -3.38 6.66
CA LEU A 133 -1.40 -2.79 6.06
C LEU A 133 -2.55 -3.80 6.13
N ILE A 134 -3.73 -3.39 6.59
CA ILE A 134 -4.89 -4.28 6.74
C ILE A 134 -6.01 -3.82 5.82
N ASP A 135 -6.40 -4.66 4.87
CA ASP A 135 -7.46 -4.37 3.92
C ASP A 135 -8.87 -4.46 4.52
N ARG A 136 -9.90 -4.20 3.72
CA ARG A 136 -11.30 -4.27 4.15
C ARG A 136 -11.78 -5.68 4.50
N ASN A 137 -11.10 -6.72 4.05
CA ASN A 137 -11.41 -8.11 4.35
C ASN A 137 -10.62 -8.65 5.56
N GLY A 138 -9.79 -7.81 6.18
CA GLY A 138 -8.94 -8.20 7.31
C GLY A 138 -7.64 -8.90 6.90
N ILE A 139 -7.31 -8.94 5.61
CA ILE A 139 -6.02 -9.50 5.17
C ILE A 139 -4.91 -8.54 5.61
N ILE A 140 -3.91 -9.09 6.30
CA ILE A 140 -2.75 -8.34 6.78
C ILE A 140 -1.63 -8.48 5.75
N TYR A 141 -1.18 -7.37 5.17
CA TYR A 141 -0.02 -7.32 4.30
C TYR A 141 1.19 -6.86 5.09
N HIS A 142 2.22 -7.70 5.17
CA HIS A 142 3.50 -7.38 5.77
C HIS A 142 4.42 -6.73 4.72
N LEU A 143 4.68 -5.43 4.89
CA LEU A 143 5.36 -4.58 3.90
C LEU A 143 6.81 -4.30 4.25
N VAL A 144 7.12 -4.10 5.53
CA VAL A 144 8.48 -3.82 6.00
C VAL A 144 8.77 -4.72 7.19
N GLU A 145 9.89 -5.45 7.15
CA GLU A 145 10.35 -6.25 8.28
C GLU A 145 10.44 -5.40 9.55
N GLU A 146 9.90 -5.90 10.66
CA GLU A 146 9.84 -5.19 11.95
C GLU A 146 11.22 -4.71 12.46
N LYS A 147 12.30 -5.42 12.08
CA LYS A 147 13.67 -5.03 12.43
C LYS A 147 14.14 -3.75 11.72
N ASN A 148 13.54 -3.42 10.58
CA ASN A 148 13.83 -2.21 9.79
C ASN A 148 12.95 -1.05 10.24
N ILE A 149 13.42 0.19 10.09
CA ILE A 149 12.70 1.40 10.51
C ILE A 149 11.83 1.91 9.37
N ALA A 150 10.53 1.58 9.37
CA ALA A 150 9.57 2.12 8.40
C ALA A 150 9.28 3.61 8.64
N TYR A 151 9.08 4.38 7.56
CA TYR A 151 8.86 5.83 7.61
C TYR A 151 7.37 6.21 7.71
N HIS A 152 6.69 5.85 8.80
CA HIS A 152 5.24 6.03 8.93
C HIS A 152 4.81 7.24 9.78
N ALA A 153 5.53 7.57 10.86
CA ALA A 153 5.09 8.60 11.82
C ALA A 153 5.46 10.03 11.39
N GLY A 154 6.53 10.20 10.61
CA GLY A 154 7.07 11.52 10.27
C GLY A 154 7.44 12.33 11.53
N ARG A 155 7.24 13.67 11.46
CA ARG A 155 7.47 14.56 12.62
C ARG A 155 6.33 14.43 13.63
N GLY A 156 6.66 14.12 14.87
CA GLY A 156 5.72 13.98 15.98
C GLY A 156 6.45 13.85 17.33
N LYS A 157 5.67 13.83 18.40
CA LYS A 157 6.15 13.70 19.78
C LYS A 157 5.19 12.80 20.57
N MET A 158 5.75 11.85 21.31
CA MET A 158 5.00 10.96 22.20
C MET A 158 4.47 11.72 23.43
N PRO A 159 3.45 11.19 24.13
CA PRO A 159 2.99 11.77 25.40
C PRO A 159 4.09 11.87 26.47
N ASP A 160 5.03 10.92 26.50
CA ASP A 160 6.21 10.91 27.37
C ASP A 160 7.34 11.86 26.92
N GLY A 161 7.14 12.53 25.78
CA GLY A 161 8.06 13.51 25.22
C GLY A 161 9.09 12.99 24.23
N ARG A 162 9.19 11.67 24.00
CA ARG A 162 10.10 11.09 23.01
C ARG A 162 9.76 11.55 21.59
N THR A 163 10.78 11.72 20.76
CA THR A 163 10.68 12.09 19.34
C THR A 163 11.37 11.03 18.47
N ASN A 164 11.37 11.17 17.14
CA ASN A 164 11.87 10.16 16.20
C ASN A 164 11.16 8.80 16.32
N ILE A 165 9.83 8.87 16.37
CA ILE A 165 8.92 7.77 16.72
C ILE A 165 9.12 6.52 15.86
N ASN A 166 9.49 6.67 14.58
CA ASN A 166 9.81 5.55 13.69
C ASN A 166 10.86 4.59 14.29
N ASN A 167 11.84 5.10 15.06
CA ASN A 167 12.95 4.29 15.57
C ASN A 167 12.50 3.20 16.56
N PHE A 168 11.43 3.44 17.33
CA PHE A 168 10.97 2.56 18.41
C PHE A 168 9.54 2.07 18.23
N SER A 169 8.92 2.31 17.07
CA SER A 169 7.54 1.93 16.82
C SER A 169 7.30 1.04 15.60
N ILE A 170 6.18 0.32 15.64
CA ILE A 170 5.58 -0.38 14.50
C ILE A 170 4.38 0.42 14.01
N GLY A 171 4.44 0.90 12.75
CA GLY A 171 3.29 1.41 12.03
C GLY A 171 2.38 0.31 11.47
N ILE A 172 1.08 0.40 11.74
CA ILE A 172 0.01 -0.44 11.18
C ILE A 172 -1.02 0.46 10.50
N GLU A 173 -1.24 0.25 9.21
CA GLU A 173 -2.19 0.99 8.38
C GLU A 173 -3.51 0.21 8.25
N LEU A 174 -4.65 0.87 8.46
CA LEU A 174 -5.97 0.34 8.14
C LEU A 174 -6.47 0.98 6.85
N ILE A 175 -6.85 0.18 5.85
CA ILE A 175 -7.45 0.72 4.65
C ILE A 175 -8.88 1.16 4.98
N ASN A 176 -9.10 2.46 5.16
CA ASN A 176 -10.39 3.06 5.45
C ASN A 176 -10.38 4.56 5.09
N THR A 177 -11.55 5.17 4.95
CA THR A 177 -11.65 6.57 4.54
C THR A 177 -11.97 7.48 5.72
N LYS A 178 -11.96 8.79 5.50
CA LYS A 178 -12.39 9.79 6.49
C LYS A 178 -13.85 9.64 6.91
N THR A 179 -14.70 9.10 6.04
CA THR A 179 -16.15 8.95 6.28
C THR A 179 -16.56 7.53 6.65
N VAL A 180 -15.73 6.53 6.32
CA VAL A 180 -15.98 5.11 6.59
C VAL A 180 -14.84 4.56 7.41
N GLY A 181 -15.11 4.26 8.69
CA GLY A 181 -14.13 3.70 9.63
C GLY A 181 -13.76 2.24 9.38
N PRO A 182 -12.86 1.68 10.20
CA PRO A 182 -12.53 0.26 10.16
C PRO A 182 -13.75 -0.63 10.42
N ASN A 183 -13.84 -1.78 9.75
CA ASN A 183 -14.92 -2.75 9.95
C ASN A 183 -14.51 -3.90 10.89
N GLU A 184 -15.43 -4.83 11.15
CA GLU A 184 -15.22 -6.00 12.02
C GLU A 184 -14.00 -6.84 11.63
N HIS A 185 -13.82 -7.11 10.34
CA HIS A 185 -12.68 -7.89 9.84
C HIS A 185 -11.34 -7.21 10.14
N GLN A 186 -11.29 -5.88 9.99
CA GLN A 186 -10.11 -5.09 10.32
C GLN A 186 -9.84 -5.07 11.82
N TYR A 187 -10.85 -4.87 12.67
CA TYR A 187 -10.66 -4.94 14.12
C TYR A 187 -10.16 -6.32 14.57
N LYS A 188 -10.79 -7.41 14.11
CA LYS A 188 -10.37 -8.78 14.45
C LYS A 188 -8.90 -9.00 14.12
N SER A 189 -8.48 -8.59 12.91
CA SER A 189 -7.12 -8.77 12.43
C SER A 189 -6.12 -7.87 13.13
N LEU A 190 -6.47 -6.61 13.37
CA LEU A 190 -5.66 -5.67 14.14
C LEU A 190 -5.44 -6.16 15.58
N ILE A 191 -6.48 -6.62 16.26
CA ILE A 191 -6.40 -7.15 17.62
C ILE A 191 -5.47 -8.36 17.66
N GLY A 192 -5.66 -9.33 16.76
CA GLY A 192 -4.79 -10.51 16.72
C GLY A 192 -3.35 -10.16 16.38
N LEU A 193 -3.12 -9.22 15.44
CA LEU A 193 -1.79 -8.73 15.09
C LEU A 193 -1.10 -8.04 16.28
N VAL A 194 -1.83 -7.19 17.01
CA VAL A 194 -1.31 -6.53 18.21
C VAL A 194 -0.97 -7.54 19.30
N LYS A 195 -1.80 -8.56 19.52
CA LYS A 195 -1.48 -9.64 20.47
C LYS A 195 -0.22 -10.41 20.07
N LEU A 196 -0.06 -10.71 18.78
CA LEU A 196 1.15 -11.33 18.25
C LEU A 196 2.37 -10.44 18.50
N LEU A 197 2.29 -9.14 18.20
CA LEU A 197 3.37 -8.18 18.43
C LEU A 197 3.71 -8.04 19.92
N ASN A 198 2.71 -8.02 20.80
CA ASN A 198 2.90 -7.98 22.26
C ASN A 198 3.60 -9.23 22.81
N SER A 199 3.41 -10.39 22.16
CA SER A 199 4.13 -11.61 22.56
C SER A 199 5.62 -11.59 22.19
N LYS A 200 5.99 -10.77 21.20
CA LYS A 200 7.35 -10.65 20.66
C LYS A 200 8.12 -9.45 21.21
N TYR A 201 7.42 -8.36 21.49
CA TYR A 201 7.96 -7.08 21.91
C TYR A 201 7.29 -6.61 23.20
N LYS A 202 8.05 -5.93 24.05
CA LYS A 202 7.51 -5.28 25.25
C LYS A 202 6.79 -3.98 24.86
N ILE A 203 5.66 -4.11 24.19
CA ILE A 203 4.84 -2.97 23.79
C ILE A 203 4.22 -2.34 25.04
N GLU A 204 4.52 -1.07 25.23
CA GLU A 204 4.03 -0.25 26.34
C GLU A 204 2.99 0.77 25.85
N ASN A 205 3.02 1.14 24.56
CA ASN A 205 2.16 2.19 24.00
C ASN A 205 1.48 1.72 22.71
N ILE A 206 0.18 1.98 22.60
CA ILE A 206 -0.58 1.86 21.36
C ILE A 206 -1.35 3.17 21.16
N LEU A 207 -1.04 3.89 20.09
CA LEU A 207 -1.54 5.24 19.84
C LEU A 207 -1.95 5.42 18.38
N GLY A 208 -2.84 6.36 18.12
CA GLY A 208 -3.15 6.86 16.79
C GLY A 208 -2.14 7.89 16.30
N HIS A 209 -2.03 8.06 14.99
CA HIS A 209 -1.17 9.08 14.40
C HIS A 209 -1.53 10.51 14.84
N ASN A 210 -2.82 10.80 15.04
CA ASN A 210 -3.33 12.06 15.56
C ASN A 210 -2.87 12.32 17.01
N GLN A 211 -2.63 11.29 17.82
CA GLN A 211 -2.19 11.44 19.21
C GLN A 211 -0.71 11.85 19.31
N ILE A 212 0.11 11.50 18.31
CA ILE A 212 1.55 11.87 18.27
C ILE A 212 1.84 13.10 17.41
N ALA A 213 0.89 13.55 16.58
CA ALA A 213 1.08 14.61 15.60
C ALA A 213 -0.21 15.43 15.34
N SER A 214 -0.95 15.78 16.40
CA SER A 214 -2.29 16.39 16.35
C SER A 214 -2.42 17.65 15.48
N ALA A 215 -1.36 18.47 15.39
CA ALA A 215 -1.36 19.67 14.54
C ALA A 215 -1.26 19.37 13.03
N ARG A 216 -0.94 18.13 12.64
CA ARG A 216 -0.64 17.73 11.25
C ARG A 216 -1.46 16.54 10.77
N LYS A 217 -1.85 15.65 11.69
CA LYS A 217 -2.44 14.34 11.38
C LYS A 217 -3.76 14.17 12.10
N THR A 218 -4.71 13.56 11.40
CA THR A 218 -6.10 13.39 11.86
C THR A 218 -6.53 11.92 11.88
N ASP A 219 -5.74 11.04 11.26
CA ASP A 219 -5.90 9.60 11.30
C ASP A 219 -5.43 9.00 12.64
N PRO A 220 -5.93 7.83 13.06
CA PRO A 220 -6.90 6.96 12.37
C PRO A 220 -8.32 7.55 12.42
N TRP A 221 -9.04 7.47 11.30
CA TRP A 221 -10.38 8.07 11.20
C TRP A 221 -11.47 7.09 11.64
N ASN A 222 -12.42 7.57 12.46
CA ASN A 222 -13.55 6.79 12.98
C ASN A 222 -13.11 5.50 13.69
N PHE A 223 -11.97 5.54 14.38
CA PHE A 223 -11.43 4.41 15.14
C PHE A 223 -12.12 4.32 16.52
N ASP A 224 -12.65 3.15 16.83
CA ASP A 224 -13.29 2.80 18.09
C ASP A 224 -12.24 2.23 19.05
N TRP A 225 -11.67 3.12 19.85
CA TRP A 225 -10.69 2.77 20.87
C TRP A 225 -11.26 1.87 21.95
N GLN A 226 -12.54 2.00 22.31
CA GLN A 226 -13.13 1.16 23.34
C GLN A 226 -13.18 -0.29 22.88
N LYS A 227 -13.74 -0.52 21.69
CA LYS A 227 -13.82 -1.85 21.09
C LYS A 227 -12.44 -2.49 20.91
N PHE A 228 -11.48 -1.73 20.40
CA PHE A 228 -10.11 -2.22 20.25
C PHE A 228 -9.50 -2.61 21.60
N ASN A 229 -9.62 -1.75 22.61
CA ASN A 229 -9.06 -1.97 23.95
C ASN A 229 -9.72 -3.15 24.68
N GLU A 230 -11.01 -3.38 24.48
CA GLU A 230 -11.71 -4.57 24.99
C GLU A 230 -11.17 -5.84 24.32
N GLY A 231 -11.00 -5.81 22.99
CA GLY A 231 -10.53 -6.95 22.21
C GLY A 231 -9.09 -7.40 22.53
N ILE A 232 -8.20 -6.48 22.91
CA ILE A 232 -6.82 -6.84 23.30
C ILE A 232 -6.68 -7.34 24.75
N LYS A 233 -7.68 -7.09 25.62
CA LYS A 233 -7.68 -7.55 27.02
C LYS A 233 -8.19 -8.98 27.18
N ASN A 234 -9.23 -9.33 26.42
CA ASN A 234 -9.77 -10.69 26.31
C ASN A 234 -8.79 -11.60 25.58
#